data_AF-W2S6Y9-F1
#
_entry.id   AF-W2S6Y9-F1
#
_cell.length_a   1.000
_cell.length_b   1.000
_cell.length_c   1.000
_cell.angle_alpha   90.00
_cell.angle_beta   90.00
_cell.angle_gamma   90.00
#
_symmetry.space_group_name_H-M   'P 1'
#
loop_
_entity.id
_entity.type
_entity.pdbx_description
1 polymer ?
#
loop_
_entity_poly.entity_id
_entity_poly.type
_entity_poly.pdbx_seq_one_letter_code
_entity_poly.pdbx_strand_id
1 'polypeptide(L)'
;MRFKRPHLKVEQPVSTFAEGNARWTNKDLDPVPPGNRKWGVTSFIAYWISDAFNAATWQFAAGIIAVGLTWRESLGIVALAFFIISFVIALNGAIGVLHHVPFPVIARASWVSCPPLEHSESGPLLDSRDTWTFPCTVSVSAACADRCRSK
;
A
#
# COMPACT_ATOMS: atom_id res chain seq x y z
N MET A 1 -5.15 -32.93 -26.64
CA MET A 1 -5.34 -33.31 -25.22
C MET A 1 -5.75 -32.08 -24.42
N ARG A 2 -6.95 -32.05 -23.82
CA ARG A 2 -7.39 -30.93 -22.96
C ARG A 2 -6.73 -31.06 -21.59
N PHE A 3 -5.74 -30.22 -21.32
CA PHE A 3 -5.11 -30.13 -20.00
C PHE A 3 -6.13 -29.55 -19.00
N LYS A 4 -6.76 -30.40 -18.17
CA LYS A 4 -7.59 -29.92 -17.05
C LYS A 4 -6.65 -29.29 -16.03
N ARG A 5 -6.72 -27.96 -15.88
CA ARG A 5 -5.96 -27.26 -14.84
C ARG A 5 -6.45 -27.74 -13.47
N PRO A 6 -5.58 -28.23 -12.58
CA PRO A 6 -5.98 -28.54 -11.22
C PRO A 6 -6.52 -27.27 -10.54
N HIS A 7 -7.74 -27.34 -10.02
CA HIS A 7 -8.34 -26.27 -9.23
C HIS A 7 -7.89 -26.43 -7.77
N LEU A 8 -6.77 -25.80 -7.42
CA LEU A 8 -6.32 -25.71 -6.03
C LEU A 8 -7.19 -24.68 -5.33
N LYS A 9 -8.21 -25.14 -4.61
CA LYS A 9 -9.06 -24.28 -3.78
C LYS A 9 -8.54 -24.35 -2.34
N VAL A 10 -7.88 -23.28 -1.91
CA VAL A 10 -7.43 -23.12 -0.52
C VAL A 10 -8.63 -22.66 0.30
N GLU A 11 -8.82 -23.26 1.47
CA GLU A 11 -9.83 -22.81 2.44
C GLU A 11 -9.47 -21.40 2.92
N GLN A 12 -10.36 -20.44 2.68
CA GLN A 12 -10.11 -19.05 3.00
C GLN A 12 -10.74 -18.73 4.35
N PRO A 13 -9.95 -18.24 5.34
CA PRO A 13 -10.52 -17.79 6.59
C PRO A 13 -11.42 -16.57 6.36
N VAL A 14 -12.60 -16.60 6.98
CA VAL A 14 -13.58 -15.51 6.91
C VAL A 14 -12.97 -14.23 7.49
N SER A 15 -13.15 -13.12 6.80
CA SER A 15 -12.68 -11.81 7.26
C SER A 15 -13.55 -11.29 8.40
N THR A 16 -12.96 -10.46 9.26
CA THR A 16 -13.63 -9.91 10.45
C THR A 16 -14.41 -8.63 10.14
N PHE A 17 -14.03 -7.93 9.06
CA PHE A 17 -14.54 -6.59 8.74
C PHE A 17 -15.42 -6.52 7.49
N ALA A 18 -15.39 -7.51 6.60
CA ALA A 18 -16.07 -7.44 5.31
C ALA A 18 -16.83 -8.74 4.97
N GLU A 19 -18.15 -8.73 5.22
CA GLU A 19 -19.06 -9.77 4.76
C GLU A 19 -19.23 -9.69 3.23
N GLY A 20 -18.96 -10.77 2.48
CA GLY A 20 -19.10 -10.73 1.02
C GLY A 20 -18.52 -11.94 0.29
N ASN A 21 -18.49 -11.85 -1.05
CA ASN A 21 -17.97 -12.92 -1.91
C ASN A 21 -16.49 -13.22 -1.57
N ALA A 22 -16.20 -14.45 -1.15
CA ALA A 22 -14.86 -14.96 -0.79
C ALA A 22 -13.77 -14.67 -1.84
N ARG A 23 -14.15 -14.41 -3.10
CA ARG A 23 -13.22 -13.92 -4.13
C ARG A 23 -12.54 -12.59 -3.76
N TRP A 24 -13.24 -11.71 -3.06
CA TRP A 24 -12.84 -10.31 -2.87
C TRP A 24 -12.48 -9.95 -1.42
N THR A 25 -12.91 -10.79 -0.47
CA THR A 25 -12.72 -10.61 0.97
C THR A 25 -12.01 -11.84 1.56
N ASN A 26 -11.00 -11.60 2.40
CA ASN A 26 -10.22 -12.64 3.09
C ASN A 26 -9.64 -12.02 4.37
N LYS A 27 -9.41 -12.83 5.41
CA LYS A 27 -8.78 -12.38 6.66
C LYS A 27 -7.43 -11.68 6.46
N ASP A 28 -6.67 -12.08 5.45
CA ASP A 28 -5.36 -11.47 5.13
C ASP A 28 -5.48 -10.02 4.60
N LEU A 29 -6.68 -9.62 4.17
CA LEU A 29 -6.97 -8.26 3.71
C LEU A 29 -7.44 -7.34 4.84
N ASP A 30 -7.71 -7.90 6.03
CA ASP A 30 -8.15 -7.15 7.18
C ASP A 30 -7.01 -6.28 7.75
N PRO A 31 -7.34 -5.13 8.35
CA PRO A 31 -6.35 -4.33 9.08
C PRO A 31 -5.67 -5.13 10.18
N VAL A 32 -4.35 -4.94 10.34
CA VAL A 32 -3.59 -5.69 11.35
C VAL A 32 -3.90 -5.16 12.76
N PRO A 33 -4.42 -6.00 13.68
CA PRO A 33 -4.73 -5.56 15.03
C PRO A 33 -3.45 -5.24 15.81
N PRO A 34 -3.49 -4.35 16.83
CA PRO A 34 -2.32 -3.90 17.56
C PRO A 34 -1.41 -5.02 18.09
N GLY A 35 -1.99 -6.10 18.62
CA GLY A 35 -1.24 -7.24 19.16
C GLY A 35 -0.44 -8.04 18.12
N ASN A 36 -0.75 -7.89 16.83
CA ASN A 36 -0.05 -8.59 15.74
C ASN A 36 0.97 -7.71 15.02
N ARG A 37 1.16 -6.45 15.45
CA ARG A 37 2.14 -5.50 14.86
C ARG A 37 3.53 -5.78 15.42
N LYS A 38 4.20 -6.80 14.87
CA LYS A 38 5.52 -7.28 15.35
C LYS A 38 6.72 -6.58 14.69
N TRP A 39 6.49 -5.82 13.62
CA TRP A 39 7.56 -5.14 12.89
C TRP A 39 8.00 -3.88 13.64
N GLY A 40 9.27 -3.87 14.04
CA GLY A 40 9.94 -2.71 14.63
C GLY A 40 10.94 -2.05 13.69
N VAL A 41 11.67 -1.07 14.22
CA VAL A 41 12.68 -0.32 13.47
C VAL A 41 13.81 -1.24 12.97
N THR A 42 14.22 -2.23 13.76
CA THR A 42 15.26 -3.21 13.37
C THR A 42 14.82 -4.08 12.20
N SER A 43 13.56 -4.54 12.19
CA SER A 43 13.00 -5.28 11.06
C SER A 43 12.98 -4.44 9.79
N PHE A 44 12.68 -3.14 9.91
CA PHE A 44 12.68 -2.21 8.80
C PHE A 44 14.09 -1.98 8.23
N ILE A 45 15.10 -1.78 9.08
CA ILE A 45 16.50 -1.64 8.64
C ILE A 45 16.98 -2.93 7.94
N ALA A 46 16.71 -4.09 8.54
CA ALA A 46 17.09 -5.38 7.97
C ALA A 46 16.44 -5.62 6.59
N TYR A 47 15.17 -5.23 6.44
CA TYR A 47 14.45 -5.29 5.17
C TYR A 47 15.14 -4.44 4.08
N TRP A 48 15.50 -3.19 4.38
CA TRP A 48 16.16 -2.32 3.40
C TRP A 48 17.58 -2.76 3.04
N ILE A 49 18.32 -3.31 4.01
CA ILE A 49 19.61 -3.94 3.72
C ILE A 49 19.41 -5.10 2.75
N SER A 50 18.42 -5.97 3.01
CA SER A 50 18.10 -7.10 2.11
C SER A 50 17.70 -6.64 0.71
N ASP A 51 16.94 -5.55 0.59
CA ASP A 51 16.52 -5.01 -0.71
C ASP A 51 17.70 -4.45 -1.53
N ALA A 52 18.67 -3.82 -0.85
CA ALA A 52 19.89 -3.33 -1.49
C ALA A 52 20.77 -4.45 -2.06
N PHE A 53 20.64 -5.69 -1.55
CA PHE A 53 21.33 -6.88 -2.05
C PHE A 53 20.57 -7.55 -3.20
N ASN A 54 20.25 -6.80 -4.25
CA ASN A 54 19.65 -7.33 -5.47
C ASN A 54 20.50 -7.07 -6.72
N ALA A 55 20.42 -7.96 -7.71
CA ALA A 55 21.22 -7.85 -8.93
C ALA A 55 20.86 -6.63 -9.78
N ALA A 56 19.58 -6.24 -9.79
CA ALA A 56 19.09 -5.10 -10.57
C ALA A 56 19.73 -3.77 -10.12
N THR A 57 19.91 -3.57 -8.82
CA THR A 57 20.54 -2.38 -8.23
C THR A 57 22.02 -2.31 -8.60
N TRP A 58 22.71 -3.46 -8.59
CA TRP A 58 24.12 -3.51 -8.96
C TRP A 58 24.32 -3.26 -10.45
N GLN A 59 23.42 -3.77 -11.30
CA GLN A 59 23.40 -3.49 -12.73
C GLN A 59 23.12 -2.01 -13.02
N PHE A 60 22.21 -1.38 -12.27
CA PHE A 60 21.94 0.05 -12.40
C PHE A 60 23.20 0.90 -12.12
N ALA A 61 23.92 0.60 -11.03
CA ALA A 61 25.17 1.29 -10.71
C ALA A 61 26.25 1.07 -11.79
N ALA A 62 26.38 -0.16 -12.29
CA ALA A 62 27.33 -0.48 -13.37
C ALA A 62 26.99 0.23 -14.69
N GLY A 63 25.69 0.38 -15.00
CA GLY A 63 25.21 1.06 -16.20
C GLY A 63 25.61 2.53 -16.25
N ILE A 64 25.57 3.24 -15.12
CA ILE A 64 25.94 4.67 -15.06
C ILE A 64 27.43 4.86 -15.37
N ILE A 65 28.28 3.97 -14.86
CA ILE A 65 29.73 3.99 -15.16
C ILE A 65 29.98 3.65 -16.63
N ALA A 66 29.24 2.68 -17.19
CA ALA A 66 29.36 2.28 -18.59
C ALA A 66 28.98 3.39 -19.58
N VAL A 67 28.13 4.34 -19.18
CA VAL A 67 27.75 5.52 -19.99
C VAL A 67 28.90 6.55 -20.09
N GLY A 68 29.96 6.40 -19.29
CA GLY A 68 31.17 7.22 -19.36
C GLY A 68 31.33 8.25 -18.23
N LEU A 69 30.50 8.18 -17.18
CA LEU A 69 30.67 9.03 -15.99
C LEU A 69 31.82 8.53 -15.12
N THR A 70 32.53 9.46 -14.48
CA THR A 70 33.54 9.06 -13.49
C THR A 70 32.86 8.41 -12.28
N TRP A 71 33.59 7.54 -11.57
CA TRP A 71 33.06 6.85 -10.39
C TRP A 71 32.60 7.81 -9.28
N ARG A 72 33.24 8.99 -9.17
CA ARG A 72 32.90 10.03 -8.19
C ARG A 72 31.56 10.68 -8.50
N GLU A 73 31.33 11.02 -9.77
CA GLU A 73 30.06 11.62 -10.23
C GLU A 73 28.92 10.60 -10.16
N SER A 74 29.22 9.36 -10.52
CA SER A 74 28.27 8.25 -10.48
C SER A 74 27.75 8.00 -9.07
N LEU A 75 28.63 7.99 -8.06
CA LEU A 75 28.22 7.88 -6.65
C LEU A 75 27.30 9.03 -6.21
N GLY A 76 27.60 10.26 -6.64
CA GLY A 76 26.77 11.43 -6.33
C GLY A 76 25.36 11.33 -6.92
N ILE A 77 25.25 10.94 -8.19
CA ILE A 77 23.96 10.78 -8.87
C ILE A 77 23.15 9.64 -8.27
N VAL A 78 23.79 8.51 -7.98
CA VAL A 78 23.13 7.35 -7.34
C VAL A 78 22.59 7.73 -5.96
N ALA A 79 23.38 8.42 -5.13
CA ALA A 79 22.94 8.87 -3.82
C ALA A 79 21.75 9.83 -3.91
N LEU A 80 21.78 10.79 -4.84
CA LEU A 80 20.69 11.72 -5.08
C LEU A 80 19.41 11.00 -5.56
N ALA A 81 19.55 10.04 -6.48
CA ALA A 81 18.44 9.26 -6.99
C ALA A 81 17.73 8.48 -5.85
N PHE A 82 18.50 7.76 -5.02
CA PHE A 82 17.94 7.04 -3.87
C PHE A 82 17.30 7.96 -2.84
N PHE A 83 17.86 9.16 -2.63
CA PHE A 83 17.27 10.16 -1.74
C PHE A 83 15.89 10.62 -2.22
N ILE A 84 15.74 10.95 -3.50
CA ILE A 84 14.46 11.36 -4.09
C ILE A 84 13.44 10.21 -4.01
N ILE A 85 13.87 8.99 -4.36
CA ILE A 85 13.03 7.80 -4.31
C ILE A 85 12.55 7.53 -2.87
N SER A 86 13.43 7.67 -1.88
CA SER A 86 13.08 7.49 -0.46
C SER A 86 11.94 8.40 -0.03
N PHE A 87 11.91 9.65 -0.50
CA PHE A 87 10.83 10.58 -0.17
C PHE A 87 9.49 10.14 -0.75
N VAL A 88 9.47 9.77 -2.03
CA VAL A 88 8.27 9.27 -2.70
C VAL A 88 7.74 8.00 -2.05
N ILE A 89 8.63 7.06 -1.71
CA ILE A 89 8.25 5.81 -1.03
C ILE A 89 7.69 6.10 0.36
N ALA A 90 8.30 7.01 1.13
CA ALA A 90 7.82 7.38 2.46
C ALA A 90 6.40 7.98 2.42
N LEU A 91 6.13 8.87 1.45
CA LEU A 91 4.80 9.45 1.26
C LEU A 91 3.76 8.40 0.87
N ASN A 92 4.10 7.47 -0.02
CA ASN A 92 3.19 6.39 -0.42
C ASN A 92 2.96 5.39 0.73
N GLY A 93 3.97 5.14 1.56
CA GLY A 93 3.89 4.24 2.71
C GLY A 93 3.11 4.80 3.90
N ALA A 94 2.92 6.12 3.98
CA ALA A 94 2.27 6.78 5.12
C ALA A 94 0.87 6.22 5.42
N ILE A 95 0.06 6.00 4.38
CA ILE A 95 -1.31 5.46 4.52
C ILE A 95 -1.27 4.04 5.08
N GLY A 96 -0.32 3.21 4.63
CA GLY A 96 -0.15 1.85 5.11
C GLY A 96 0.24 1.79 6.59
N VAL A 97 1.05 2.74 7.06
CA VAL A 97 1.46 2.83 8.46
C VAL A 97 0.34 3.34 9.36
N LEU A 98 -0.41 4.37 8.93
CA LEU A 98 -1.48 4.96 9.74
C LEU A 98 -2.67 4.02 9.93
N HIS A 99 -3.06 3.31 8.87
CA HIS A 99 -4.27 2.48 8.88
C HIS A 99 -3.98 1.00 9.02
N HIS A 100 -2.72 0.57 8.88
CA HIS A 100 -2.33 -0.85 8.93
C HIS A 100 -3.11 -1.74 7.94
N VAL A 101 -3.47 -1.15 6.80
CA VAL A 101 -4.22 -1.79 5.70
C VAL A 101 -3.25 -2.22 4.61
N PRO A 102 -3.42 -3.42 4.00
CA PRO A 102 -2.54 -3.88 2.94
C PRO A 102 -2.76 -3.09 1.63
N PHE A 103 -1.67 -2.89 0.88
CA PHE A 103 -1.66 -2.20 -0.42
C PHE A 103 -2.82 -2.56 -1.37
N PRO A 104 -3.19 -3.84 -1.62
CA PRO A 104 -4.30 -4.18 -2.52
C PRO A 104 -5.65 -3.57 -2.15
N VAL A 105 -5.90 -3.28 -0.87
CA VAL A 105 -7.13 -2.62 -0.43
C VAL A 105 -7.06 -1.12 -0.74
N ILE A 106 -5.92 -0.48 -0.48
CA ILE A 106 -5.69 0.94 -0.77
C ILE A 106 -5.76 1.20 -2.28
N ALA A 107 -5.16 0.34 -3.09
CA ALA A 107 -5.16 0.45 -4.56
C ALA A 107 -6.58 0.31 -5.15
N ARG A 108 -7.45 -0.48 -4.52
CA ARG A 108 -8.86 -0.58 -4.95
C ARG A 108 -9.63 0.71 -4.65
N ALA A 109 -9.33 1.38 -3.55
CA ALA A 109 -9.96 2.65 -3.21
C ALA A 109 -9.57 3.80 -4.17
N SER A 110 -8.39 3.73 -4.82
CA SER A 110 -7.95 4.78 -5.75
C SER A 110 -8.57 4.68 -7.15
N TRP A 111 -8.94 3.48 -7.61
CA TRP A 111 -9.41 3.25 -8.99
C TRP A 111 -10.91 3.00 -9.11
N VAL A 112 -11.57 2.67 -8.00
CA VAL A 112 -13.03 2.59 -7.98
C VAL A 112 -13.57 4.00 -7.84
N SER A 113 -14.09 4.56 -8.94
CA SER A 113 -15.06 5.66 -8.85
C SER A 113 -16.13 5.24 -7.86
N CYS A 114 -16.26 5.99 -6.77
CA CYS A 114 -17.41 5.86 -5.88
C CYS A 114 -18.66 6.03 -6.76
N PRO A 115 -19.50 5.00 -6.95
CA PRO A 115 -20.82 5.22 -7.53
C PRO A 115 -21.53 6.23 -6.62
N PRO A 116 -22.31 7.18 -7.17
CA PRO A 116 -23.11 8.08 -6.35
C PRO A 116 -23.88 7.26 -5.31
N LEU A 117 -23.67 7.55 -4.02
CA LEU A 117 -24.42 6.92 -2.94
C LEU A 117 -25.86 7.39 -3.05
N GLU A 118 -26.71 6.57 -3.67
CA GLU A 118 -28.15 6.78 -3.67
C GLU A 118 -28.70 6.29 -2.31
N HIS A 119 -29.16 7.27 -1.52
CA HIS A 119 -30.02 7.22 -0.33
C HIS A 119 -29.66 6.29 0.84
N SER A 120 -29.06 6.89 1.88
CA SER A 120 -29.46 6.63 3.28
C SER A 120 -29.43 7.96 4.04
N GLU A 121 -30.61 8.50 4.31
CA GLU A 121 -30.83 9.75 5.04
C GLU A 121 -30.33 9.69 6.50
N SER A 122 -30.17 10.89 7.09
CA SER A 122 -29.89 11.26 8.50
C SER A 122 -28.41 11.42 8.96
N GLY A 123 -27.87 12.62 8.76
CA GLY A 123 -26.71 13.17 9.48
C GLY A 123 -26.43 14.63 9.06
N PRO A 124 -26.09 15.56 9.97
CA PRO A 124 -26.14 16.99 9.69
C PRO A 124 -25.06 17.45 8.70
N LEU A 125 -25.49 18.30 7.78
CA LEU A 125 -24.74 19.06 6.78
C LEU A 125 -23.37 19.54 7.26
N LEU A 126 -22.30 18.97 6.70
CA LEU A 126 -21.00 19.64 6.62
C LEU A 126 -20.84 20.23 5.21
N ASP A 127 -20.44 21.50 5.18
CA ASP A 127 -20.41 22.43 4.05
C ASP A 127 -19.67 21.88 2.82
N SER A 128 -20.34 21.95 1.67
CA SER A 128 -19.94 21.51 0.33
C SER A 128 -18.78 22.31 -0.31
N ARG A 129 -17.96 23.03 0.48
CA ARG A 129 -16.86 23.87 -0.02
C ARG A 129 -15.45 23.30 0.14
N ASP A 130 -15.30 22.12 0.73
CA ASP A 130 -13.99 21.48 0.94
C ASP A 130 -13.69 20.34 -0.06
N THR A 131 -14.55 20.13 -1.06
CA THR A 131 -14.50 18.96 -1.96
C THR A 131 -13.40 18.99 -3.02
N TRP A 132 -12.46 19.96 -2.99
CA TRP A 132 -11.51 20.18 -4.09
C TRP A 132 -10.01 20.15 -3.74
N THR A 133 -9.57 19.73 -2.54
CA THR A 133 -8.11 19.71 -2.26
C THR A 133 -7.52 18.49 -1.54
N PHE A 134 -8.25 17.41 -1.27
CA PHE A 134 -7.61 16.16 -0.82
C PHE A 134 -8.26 14.94 -1.50
N PRO A 135 -7.50 14.17 -2.31
CA PRO A 135 -8.09 13.13 -3.13
C PRO A 135 -8.62 12.00 -2.26
N CYS A 136 -9.65 11.31 -2.75
CA CYS A 136 -10.48 10.29 -2.13
C CYS A 136 -9.79 9.18 -1.30
N THR A 137 -8.46 9.07 -1.33
CA THR A 137 -7.66 8.15 -0.52
C THR A 137 -7.86 8.35 0.99
N VAL A 138 -8.08 9.58 1.46
CA VAL A 138 -8.24 9.86 2.89
C VAL A 138 -9.65 9.53 3.39
N SER A 139 -10.68 9.73 2.56
CA SER A 139 -12.09 9.58 2.98
C SER A 139 -12.53 8.12 3.15
N VAL A 140 -12.13 7.22 2.24
CA VAL A 140 -12.39 5.77 2.39
C VAL A 140 -11.61 5.19 3.58
N SER A 141 -10.40 5.72 3.80
CA SER A 141 -9.54 5.33 4.91
C SER A 141 -10.08 5.81 6.26
N ALA A 142 -10.69 7.00 6.32
CA ALA A 142 -11.35 7.52 7.51
C ALA A 142 -12.62 6.73 7.87
N ALA A 143 -13.49 6.40 6.90
CA ALA A 143 -14.68 5.60 7.16
C ALA A 143 -14.36 4.16 7.62
N CYS A 144 -13.26 3.59 7.14
CA CYS A 144 -12.76 2.28 7.58
C CYS A 144 -12.08 2.38 8.97
N ALA A 145 -11.36 3.48 9.25
CA ALA A 145 -10.73 3.76 10.53
C ALA A 145 -11.74 4.03 11.66
N ASP A 146 -12.85 4.73 11.37
CA ASP A 146 -13.92 4.98 12.34
C ASP A 146 -14.63 3.68 12.75
N ARG A 147 -14.75 2.72 11.82
CA ARG A 147 -15.26 1.37 12.12
C ARG A 147 -14.26 0.49 12.88
N CYS A 148 -12.95 0.78 12.79
CA CYS A 148 -11.91 0.15 13.62
C CYS A 148 -11.85 0.70 15.04
N ARG A 149 -12.37 1.91 15.31
CA ARG A 149 -12.36 2.51 16.65
C ARG A 149 -13.55 2.07 17.51
N SER A 150 -14.61 1.54 16.89
CA SER A 150 -15.85 1.12 17.55
C SER A 150 -15.96 -0.38 17.86
N LYS A 151 -14.96 -1.19 17.51
CA LYS A 151 -14.80 -2.59 17.89
C LYS A 151 -13.46 -2.81 18.56
#